data_AF-A0AAV4RCJ0-F1
#
_entry.id   AF-A0AAV4RCJ0-F1
#
_cell.length_a   1.000
_cell.length_b   1.000
_cell.length_c   1.000
_cell.angle_alpha   90.00
_cell.angle_beta   90.00
_cell.angle_gamma   90.00
#
_symmetry.space_group_name_H-M   'P 1'
#
loop_
_entity.id
_entity.type
_entity.pdbx_description
1 polymer ?
#
loop_
_entity_poly.entity_id
_entity_poly.type
_entity_poly.pdbx_seq_one_letter_code
_entity_poly.pdbx_strand_id
1 'polypeptide(L)'
;MGQLTDGEESLSFYNKGIQVLQKELENAENINPSEDQGMKNFGRSLSEAYCSVAEIYMTDCCFAENSEENCFSAIENSIQSDPSNPEAYHCLANFHLVKEQFDEAKEAVKKSLALWLPHHESLRDEAEYMTN
;
A
#
# COMPACT_ATOMS: atom_id res chain seq x y z
N MET A 1 21.74 -16.95 -10.90
CA MET A 1 20.32 -17.18 -11.26
C MET A 1 19.44 -17.60 -10.09
N GLY A 2 19.97 -18.13 -8.97
CA GLY A 2 19.14 -18.54 -7.81
C GLY A 2 18.81 -17.44 -6.79
N GLN A 3 19.02 -16.15 -7.09
CA GLN A 3 18.68 -15.02 -6.19
C GLN A 3 17.38 -14.30 -6.58
N LEU A 4 16.81 -14.58 -7.76
CA LEU A 4 15.58 -13.90 -8.25
C LEU A 4 14.30 -14.70 -8.00
N THR A 5 14.42 -15.98 -7.63
CA THR A 5 13.29 -16.90 -7.55
C THR A 5 12.26 -16.51 -6.48
N ASP A 6 12.70 -15.99 -5.33
CA ASP A 6 11.79 -15.70 -4.20
C ASP A 6 10.96 -14.42 -4.43
N GLY A 7 11.55 -13.39 -5.04
CA GLY A 7 10.87 -12.12 -5.34
C GLY A 7 9.86 -12.25 -6.48
N GLU A 8 10.24 -12.87 -7.60
CA GLU A 8 9.34 -13.08 -8.75
C GLU A 8 8.16 -14.01 -8.40
N GLU A 9 8.40 -15.03 -7.58
CA GLU A 9 7.35 -15.91 -7.08
C GLU A 9 6.38 -15.16 -6.16
N SER A 10 6.90 -14.32 -5.27
CA SER A 10 6.08 -13.45 -4.40
C SER A 10 5.21 -12.50 -5.23
N LEU A 11 5.77 -11.85 -6.24
CA LEU A 11 5.02 -11.00 -7.18
C LEU A 11 3.89 -11.77 -7.87
N SER A 12 4.13 -13.01 -8.30
CA SER A 12 3.09 -13.87 -8.89
C SER A 12 1.93 -14.13 -7.93
N PHE A 13 2.19 -14.35 -6.63
CA PHE A 13 1.14 -14.53 -5.63
C PHE A 13 0.35 -13.24 -5.38
N TYR A 14 1.04 -12.11 -5.18
CA TYR A 14 0.37 -10.82 -4.99
C TYR A 14 -0.47 -10.44 -6.21
N ASN A 15 0.04 -10.62 -7.42
CA ASN A 15 -0.70 -10.32 -8.66
C ASN A 15 -1.97 -11.17 -8.80
N LYS A 16 -1.96 -12.43 -8.35
CA LYS A 16 -3.18 -13.26 -8.31
C LYS A 16 -4.17 -12.74 -7.26
N GLY A 17 -3.68 -12.37 -6.08
CA GLY A 17 -4.52 -11.77 -5.03
C GLY A 17 -5.19 -10.46 -5.49
N ILE A 18 -4.40 -9.58 -6.11
CA ILE A 18 -4.87 -8.33 -6.72
C ILE A 18 -5.97 -8.59 -7.76
N GLN A 19 -5.79 -9.56 -8.66
CA GLN A 19 -6.81 -9.90 -9.66
C GLN A 19 -8.12 -10.37 -9.01
N VAL A 20 -8.04 -11.17 -7.94
CA VAL A 20 -9.24 -11.60 -7.20
C VAL A 20 -9.91 -10.41 -6.53
N LEU A 21 -9.15 -9.56 -5.83
CA LEU A 21 -9.68 -8.38 -5.14
C LEU A 21 -10.34 -7.39 -6.11
N GLN A 22 -9.73 -7.13 -7.26
CA GLN A 22 -10.29 -6.27 -8.32
C GLN A 22 -11.62 -6.82 -8.83
N LYS A 23 -11.70 -8.13 -9.05
CA LYS A 23 -12.94 -8.78 -9.49
C LYS A 23 -14.03 -8.71 -8.42
N GLU A 24 -13.70 -8.91 -7.14
CA GLU A 24 -14.67 -8.79 -6.06
C GLU A 24 -15.15 -7.35 -5.90
N LEU A 25 -14.27 -6.36 -6.08
CA LEU A 25 -14.65 -4.95 -6.08
C LEU A 25 -15.61 -4.62 -7.23
N GLU A 26 -15.28 -5.04 -8.46
CA GLU A 26 -16.15 -4.87 -9.63
C GLU A 26 -17.51 -5.55 -9.44
N ASN A 27 -17.53 -6.76 -8.86
CA ASN A 27 -18.78 -7.46 -8.55
C ASN A 27 -19.61 -6.69 -7.52
N ALA A 28 -18.97 -6.18 -6.46
CA ALA A 28 -19.64 -5.40 -5.42
C ALA A 28 -20.26 -4.11 -5.97
N GLU A 29 -19.53 -3.39 -6.83
CA GLU A 29 -20.02 -2.19 -7.53
C GLU A 29 -21.25 -2.49 -8.40
N ASN A 30 -21.27 -3.63 -9.09
CA ASN A 30 -22.35 -4.01 -9.99
C ASN A 30 -23.61 -4.53 -9.26
N ILE A 31 -23.46 -5.16 -8.11
CA ILE A 31 -24.57 -5.81 -7.39
C ILE A 31 -25.20 -4.86 -6.37
N ASN A 32 -24.40 -4.09 -5.63
CA ASN A 32 -24.91 -3.32 -4.49
C ASN A 32 -24.09 -2.03 -4.22
N PRO A 33 -24.28 -0.96 -5.02
CA PRO A 33 -23.53 0.30 -4.89
C PRO A 33 -23.66 0.99 -3.51
N SER A 34 -24.66 0.59 -2.71
CA SER A 34 -24.90 1.11 -1.36
C SER A 34 -24.05 0.46 -0.27
N GLU A 35 -23.31 -0.60 -0.55
CA GLU A 35 -22.47 -1.32 0.43
C GLU A 35 -21.07 -0.70 0.56
N ASP A 36 -21.04 0.59 0.94
CA ASP A 36 -19.83 1.44 1.06
C ASP A 36 -18.72 0.80 1.91
N GLN A 37 -19.08 0.06 2.96
CA GLN A 37 -18.11 -0.58 3.86
C GLN A 37 -17.39 -1.77 3.23
N GLY A 38 -18.07 -2.57 2.40
CA GLY A 38 -17.45 -3.71 1.70
C GLY A 38 -16.45 -3.23 0.65
N MET A 39 -16.83 -2.22 -0.13
CA MET A 39 -15.96 -1.58 -1.12
C MET A 39 -14.74 -0.93 -0.48
N LYS A 40 -14.90 -0.23 0.66
CA LYS A 40 -13.77 0.33 1.43
C LYS A 40 -12.80 -0.75 1.92
N ASN A 41 -13.31 -1.88 2.39
CA ASN A 41 -12.46 -2.98 2.86
C ASN A 41 -11.66 -3.61 1.71
N PHE A 42 -12.28 -3.85 0.55
CA PHE A 42 -11.54 -4.34 -0.62
C PHE A 42 -10.53 -3.33 -1.16
N GLY A 43 -10.88 -2.04 -1.19
CA GLY A 43 -9.95 -0.96 -1.55
C GLY A 43 -8.72 -0.91 -0.63
N ARG A 44 -8.91 -1.04 0.69
CA ARG A 44 -7.82 -1.15 1.66
C ARG A 44 -6.94 -2.37 1.39
N SER A 45 -7.51 -3.57 1.24
CA SER A 45 -6.73 -4.78 0.96
C SER A 45 -5.99 -4.72 -0.38
N LEU A 46 -6.59 -4.10 -1.39
CA LEU A 46 -5.94 -3.86 -2.68
C LEU A 46 -4.76 -2.89 -2.53
N SER A 47 -4.96 -1.82 -1.77
CA SER A 47 -3.92 -0.86 -1.44
C SER A 47 -2.72 -1.51 -0.73
N GLU A 48 -2.98 -2.34 0.28
CA GLU A 48 -1.96 -3.11 1.03
C GLU A 48 -1.21 -4.09 0.11
N ALA A 49 -1.92 -4.83 -0.74
CA ALA A 49 -1.29 -5.75 -1.68
C ALA A 49 -0.33 -5.03 -2.64
N TYR A 50 -0.72 -3.85 -3.13
CA TYR A 50 0.17 -3.02 -3.96
C TYR A 50 1.36 -2.45 -3.17
N CYS A 51 1.21 -2.12 -1.88
CA CYS A 51 2.34 -1.75 -1.02
C CYS A 51 3.38 -2.88 -0.95
N SER A 52 2.92 -4.11 -0.76
CA SER A 52 3.82 -5.28 -0.73
C SER A 52 4.52 -5.52 -2.07
N VAL A 53 3.82 -5.31 -3.20
CA VAL A 53 4.45 -5.36 -4.53
C VAL A 53 5.54 -4.30 -4.67
N ALA A 54 5.27 -3.07 -4.24
CA ALA A 54 6.25 -2.00 -4.26
C ALA A 54 7.48 -2.35 -3.40
N GLU A 55 7.27 -2.87 -2.19
CA GLU A 55 8.37 -3.31 -1.30
C GLU A 55 9.25 -4.37 -1.97
N ILE A 56 8.66 -5.39 -2.61
CA ILE A 56 9.42 -6.42 -3.33
C ILE A 56 10.28 -5.80 -4.43
N TYR A 57 9.77 -4.83 -5.19
CA TYR A 57 10.57 -4.13 -6.20
C TYR A 57 11.67 -3.25 -5.60
N MET A 58 11.49 -2.75 -4.38
CA MET A 58 12.51 -2.00 -3.66
C MET A 58 13.59 -2.89 -3.02
N THR A 59 13.29 -4.17 -2.77
CA THR A 59 14.19 -5.11 -2.07
C THR A 59 14.64 -6.25 -2.98
N ASP A 60 13.84 -7.30 -3.13
CA ASP A 60 14.22 -8.57 -3.76
C ASP A 60 14.37 -8.45 -5.28
N CYS A 61 13.56 -7.59 -5.90
CA CYS A 61 13.58 -7.35 -7.34
C CYS A 61 14.29 -6.04 -7.72
N CYS A 62 15.03 -5.39 -6.82
CA CYS A 62 15.61 -4.05 -7.08
C CYS A 62 16.60 -3.98 -8.27
N PHE A 63 17.19 -5.11 -8.67
CA PHE A 63 18.09 -5.21 -9.83
C PHE A 63 17.42 -5.70 -11.12
N ALA A 64 16.13 -6.02 -11.08
CA ALA A 64 15.40 -6.44 -12.27
C ALA A 64 15.17 -5.27 -13.22
N GLU A 65 14.89 -5.59 -14.48
CA GLU A 65 14.56 -4.58 -15.48
C GLU A 65 13.23 -3.91 -15.11
N ASN A 66 13.16 -2.59 -15.26
CA ASN A 66 11.97 -1.76 -14.96
C ASN A 66 11.52 -1.79 -13.49
N SER A 67 12.34 -2.23 -12.53
CA SER A 67 11.93 -2.29 -11.11
C SER A 67 11.52 -0.94 -10.53
N GLU A 68 12.20 0.14 -10.93
CA GLU A 68 11.81 1.49 -10.50
C GLU A 68 10.41 1.87 -11.01
N GLU A 69 10.12 1.63 -12.29
CA GLU A 69 8.83 1.92 -12.91
C GLU A 69 7.72 1.06 -12.29
N ASN A 70 7.98 -0.24 -12.13
CA ASN A 70 7.01 -1.17 -11.54
C ASN A 70 6.74 -0.84 -10.06
N CYS A 71 7.77 -0.48 -9.30
CA CYS A 71 7.63 0.00 -7.93
C CYS A 71 6.74 1.23 -7.86
N PHE A 72 7.03 2.25 -8.68
CA PHE A 72 6.26 3.49 -8.67
C PHE A 72 4.81 3.26 -9.10
N SER A 73 4.59 2.47 -10.16
CA SER A 73 3.24 2.08 -10.60
C SER A 73 2.47 1.34 -9.50
N ALA A 74 3.11 0.43 -8.76
CA ALA A 74 2.48 -0.23 -7.61
C ALA A 74 2.09 0.78 -6.52
N ILE A 75 2.95 1.75 -6.20
CA ILE A 75 2.64 2.81 -5.23
C ILE A 75 1.46 3.67 -5.71
N GLU A 76 1.41 4.05 -6.98
CA GLU A 76 0.29 4.83 -7.54
C GLU A 76 -1.02 4.04 -7.46
N ASN A 77 -1.00 2.76 -7.85
CA ASN A 77 -2.17 1.89 -7.74
C ASN A 77 -2.61 1.70 -6.28
N SER A 78 -1.66 1.62 -5.34
CA SER A 78 -1.96 1.54 -3.91
C SER A 78 -2.72 2.78 -3.42
N ILE A 79 -2.23 3.97 -3.78
CA ILE A 79 -2.85 5.26 -3.41
C ILE A 79 -4.23 5.41 -4.08
N GLN A 80 -4.37 4.99 -5.34
CA GLN A 80 -5.66 5.03 -6.04
C GLN A 80 -6.68 4.09 -5.41
N SER A 81 -6.24 2.91 -4.95
CA SER A 81 -7.11 1.90 -4.34
C SER A 81 -7.63 2.33 -2.97
N ASP A 82 -6.79 2.97 -2.15
CA ASP A 82 -7.21 3.63 -0.91
C ASP A 82 -6.36 4.86 -0.59
N PRO A 83 -6.84 6.08 -0.89
CA PRO A 83 -6.14 7.31 -0.57
C PRO A 83 -5.99 7.60 0.93
N SER A 84 -6.69 6.85 1.79
CA SER A 84 -6.64 6.95 3.25
C SER A 84 -5.68 5.93 3.89
N ASN A 85 -5.03 5.08 3.10
CA ASN A 85 -4.05 4.13 3.61
C ASN A 85 -2.72 4.86 3.93
N PRO A 86 -2.29 4.95 5.21
CA PRO A 86 -1.02 5.57 5.56
C PRO A 86 0.20 4.82 5.01
N GLU A 87 0.11 3.50 4.82
CA GLU A 87 1.21 2.66 4.33
C GLU A 87 1.59 3.01 2.89
N ALA A 88 0.60 3.30 2.03
CA ALA A 88 0.83 3.68 0.64
C ALA A 88 1.74 4.93 0.52
N TYR A 89 1.53 5.92 1.39
CA TYR A 89 2.37 7.12 1.44
C TYR A 89 3.72 6.88 2.11
N HIS A 90 3.82 5.89 2.99
CA HIS A 90 5.11 5.45 3.52
C HIS A 90 5.95 4.76 2.43
N CYS A 91 5.35 3.90 1.60
CA CYS A 91 6.02 3.34 0.42
C CYS A 91 6.47 4.44 -0.56
N LEU A 92 5.62 5.46 -0.81
CA LEU A 92 6.00 6.62 -1.62
C LEU A 92 7.19 7.39 -1.02
N ALA A 93 7.20 7.59 0.29
CA ALA A 93 8.33 8.22 0.97
C ALA A 93 9.61 7.41 0.81
N ASN A 94 9.55 6.08 1.02
CA ASN A 94 10.70 5.20 0.84
C ASN A 94 11.23 5.25 -0.60
N PHE A 95 10.34 5.22 -1.60
CA PHE A 95 10.72 5.35 -3.00
C PHE A 95 11.51 6.66 -3.24
N HIS A 96 10.98 7.79 -2.79
CA HIS A 96 11.65 9.07 -2.91
C HIS A 96 12.98 9.13 -2.14
N LEU A 97 13.09 8.48 -0.97
CA LEU A 97 14.35 8.39 -0.23
C LEU A 97 15.43 7.64 -1.02
N VAL A 98 15.08 6.51 -1.65
CA VAL A 98 16.02 5.76 -2.51
C VAL A 98 16.44 6.58 -3.74
N LYS A 99 15.56 7.44 -4.24
CA LYS A 99 15.84 8.39 -5.33
C LYS A 99 16.57 9.67 -4.88
N GLU A 100 16.90 9.81 -3.59
CA GLU A 100 17.48 11.02 -2.98
C GLU A 100 16.62 12.29 -3.15
N GLN A 101 15.30 12.10 -3.30
CA GLN A 101 14.29 13.15 -3.43
C GLN A 101 13.71 13.50 -2.06
N PHE A 102 14.53 14.17 -1.23
CA PHE A 102 14.23 14.34 0.19
C PHE A 102 13.01 15.22 0.49
N ASP A 103 12.73 16.22 -0.36
CA ASP A 103 11.59 17.11 -0.17
C ASP A 103 10.27 16.35 -0.43
N GLU A 104 10.21 15.58 -1.51
CA GLU A 104 9.09 14.72 -1.85
C GLU A 104 8.88 13.61 -0.82
N ALA A 105 9.97 12.98 -0.36
CA ALA A 105 9.93 12.00 0.73
C ALA A 105 9.32 12.61 2.00
N LYS A 106 9.73 13.83 2.36
CA LYS A 106 9.22 14.53 3.54
C LYS A 106 7.73 14.83 3.44
N GLU A 107 7.25 15.28 2.28
CA GLU A 107 5.81 15.52 2.08
C GLU A 107 5.01 14.22 2.12
N ALA A 108 5.53 13.12 1.57
CA ALA A 108 4.90 11.82 1.64
C ALA A 108 4.80 11.28 3.08
N VAL A 109 5.88 11.37 3.88
CA VAL A 109 5.86 10.98 5.31
C VAL A 109 4.85 11.82 6.09
N LYS A 110 4.80 13.14 5.88
CA LYS A 110 3.81 14.00 6.55
C LYS A 110 2.38 13.55 6.25
N LYS A 111 2.10 13.18 5.00
CA LYS A 111 0.77 12.69 4.62
C LYS A 111 0.45 11.35 5.27
N SER A 112 1.41 10.41 5.29
CA SER A 112 1.27 9.13 6.01
C SER A 112 0.95 9.36 7.49
N LEU A 113 1.72 10.22 8.17
CA LEU A 113 1.51 10.55 9.58
C LEU A 113 0.17 11.24 9.83
N ALA A 114 -0.27 12.14 8.96
CA ALA A 114 -1.56 12.82 9.10
C ALA A 114 -2.75 11.84 9.04
N LEU A 115 -2.61 10.71 8.32
CA LEU A 115 -3.62 9.66 8.24
C LEU A 115 -3.57 8.71 9.44
N TRP A 116 -2.38 8.38 9.93
CA TRP A 116 -2.19 7.39 11.00
C TRP A 116 -2.30 7.98 12.42
N LEU A 117 -1.66 9.13 12.66
CA LEU A 117 -1.45 9.66 14.01
C LEU A 117 -2.74 9.91 14.79
N PRO A 118 -3.81 10.51 14.22
CA PRO A 118 -5.05 10.75 14.98
C PRO A 118 -5.68 9.47 15.55
N HIS A 119 -5.63 8.38 14.78
CA HIS A 119 -6.16 7.09 15.22
C HIS A 119 -5.28 6.44 16.30
N HIS A 120 -3.97 6.56 16.16
CA HIS A 120 -3.04 6.06 17.18
C HIS A 120 -3.18 6.83 18.51
N GLU A 121 -3.32 8.15 18.46
CA GLU A 121 -3.53 8.97 19.66
C GLU A 121 -4.85 8.65 20.36
N SER A 122 -5.94 8.45 19.62
CA SER A 122 -7.22 8.05 20.24
C SER A 122 -7.12 6.73 20.99
N LEU A 123 -6.43 5.74 20.41
CA LEU A 123 -6.22 4.43 21.06
C LEU A 123 -5.35 4.53 22.31
N ARG A 124 -4.31 5.37 22.29
CA ARG A 124 -3.45 5.63 23.45
C ARG A 124 -4.25 6.26 24.58
N ASP A 125 -5.01 7.31 24.28
CA ASP A 125 -5.77 8.06 25.28
C ASP A 125 -6.89 7.19 25.89
N GLU A 126 -7.52 6.31 25.11
CA GLU A 126 -8.46 5.28 25.60
C GLU A 126 -7.79 4.29 26.57
N ALA A 127 -6.59 3.81 26.24
CA ALA A 127 -5.83 2.91 27.10
C ALA A 127 -5.45 3.57 28.44
N GLU A 128 -5.02 4.83 28.41
CA GLU A 128 -4.70 5.62 29.61
C GLU A 128 -5.94 5.83 30.49
N TYR A 129 -7.11 6.10 29.90
CA TYR A 129 -8.38 6.21 30.64
C TYR A 129 -8.79 4.89 31.32
N MET A 130 -8.58 3.75 30.68
CA MET A 130 -8.92 2.43 31.26
C MET A 130 -7.98 2.00 32.40
N THR A 131 -6.82 2.64 32.54
CA THR A 131 -5.82 2.32 33.58
C THR A 131 -5.84 3.25 34.79
N ASN A 132 -6.64 4.33 34.74
CA ASN A 132 -6.83 5.28 35.84
C ASN A 132 -8.21 5.12 36.51
#